data_AF-A0A820GXD7-F1
#
_entry.id   AF-A0A820GXD7-F1
#
_cell.length_a   1.000
_cell.length_b   1.000
_cell.length_c   1.000
_cell.angle_alpha   90.00
_cell.angle_beta   90.00
_cell.angle_gamma   90.00
#
_symmetry.space_group_name_H-M   'P 1'
#
loop_
_entity.id
_entity.type
_entity.pdbx_description
1 polymer ?
#
loop_
_entity_poly.entity_id
_entity_poly.type
_entity_poly.pdbx_seq_one_letter_code
_entity_poly.pdbx_strand_id
1 'polypeptide(L)'
;ILSEDWIDQTVASSDGHGGGRYGFQFYLNKPATKDTTKRRFPNVPSDAFYAAGVQGQDVFIIPSEKLVVARLGATTASDYEWGADEFLQAVINATK
;
A
#
# COMPACT_ATOMS: atom_id res chain seq x y z
N ILE A 1 -3.46 4.25 21.41
CA ILE A 1 -3.85 2.84 21.19
C ILE A 1 -2.62 2.02 20.78
N LEU A 2 -1.79 2.49 19.83
CA LEU A 2 -0.45 1.95 19.57
C LEU A 2 0.62 3.04 19.79
N SER A 3 1.88 2.66 19.95
CA SER A 3 3.02 3.59 20.08
C SER A 3 3.51 4.07 18.71
N GLU A 4 4.23 5.19 18.67
CA GLU A 4 4.92 5.67 17.46
C GLU A 4 5.95 4.64 16.95
N ASP A 5 6.71 4.03 17.87
CA ASP A 5 7.65 2.96 17.55
C ASP A 5 6.98 1.76 16.85
N TRP A 6 5.74 1.43 17.22
CA TRP A 6 5.01 0.37 16.53
C TRP A 6 4.75 0.72 15.05
N ILE A 7 4.48 2.00 14.75
CA ILE A 7 4.30 2.49 13.38
C ILE A 7 5.62 2.43 12.61
N ASP A 8 6.71 2.86 13.24
CA ASP A 8 8.06 2.80 12.65
C ASP A 8 8.43 1.36 12.27
N GLN A 9 8.16 0.40 13.15
CA GLN A 9 8.38 -1.03 12.88
C GLN A 9 7.45 -1.58 11.79
N THR A 10 6.24 -1.03 11.66
CA THR A 10 5.28 -1.45 10.63
C THR A 10 5.70 -1.04 9.24
N VAL A 11 6.25 0.17 9.09
CA VAL A 11 6.71 0.66 7.80
C VAL A 11 8.17 0.29 7.51
N ALA A 12 8.88 -0.31 8.46
CA ALA A 12 10.22 -0.85 8.24
C ALA A 12 10.17 -2.04 7.26
N SER A 13 11.07 -2.04 6.28
CA SER A 13 11.25 -3.18 5.40
C SER A 13 11.81 -4.35 6.21
N SER A 14 11.17 -5.52 6.13
CA SER A 14 11.73 -6.75 6.69
C SER A 14 12.60 -7.49 5.65
N ASP A 15 13.71 -8.07 6.10
CA ASP A 15 14.62 -8.88 5.27
C ASP A 15 14.04 -10.26 4.88
N GLY A 16 12.75 -10.48 5.16
CA GLY A 16 12.04 -11.73 4.90
C GLY A 16 11.56 -11.90 3.45
N HIS A 17 10.83 -13.00 3.22
CA HIS A 17 10.16 -13.27 1.95
C HIS A 17 9.21 -12.11 1.59
N GLY A 18 9.40 -11.50 0.41
CA GLY A 18 8.65 -10.31 -0.03
C GLY A 18 9.52 -9.17 -0.55
N GLY A 19 10.84 -9.30 -0.52
CA GLY A 19 11.77 -8.33 -1.13
C GLY A 19 11.71 -6.96 -0.48
N GLY A 20 11.53 -6.91 0.85
CA GLY A 20 11.45 -5.67 1.63
C GLY A 20 10.12 -4.92 1.57
N ARG A 21 9.07 -5.52 1.00
CA ARG A 21 7.75 -4.89 0.80
C ARG A 21 6.65 -5.35 1.77
N TYR A 22 7.04 -5.84 2.94
CA TYR A 22 6.12 -6.27 3.98
C TYR A 22 6.68 -5.96 5.38
N GLY A 23 5.85 -5.44 6.27
CA GLY A 23 6.21 -5.06 7.65
C GLY A 23 4.97 -5.14 8.56
N PHE A 24 5.13 -5.79 9.72
CA PHE A 24 4.08 -6.03 10.74
C PHE A 24 2.64 -6.19 10.23
N GLN A 25 2.41 -7.15 9.32
CA GLN A 25 1.11 -7.47 8.72
C GLN A 25 0.61 -6.50 7.62
N PHE A 26 1.41 -5.52 7.22
CA PHE A 26 1.12 -4.58 6.14
C PHE A 26 2.05 -4.80 4.95
N TYR A 27 1.49 -4.60 3.76
CA TYR A 27 2.26 -4.43 2.53
C TYR A 27 2.78 -3.00 2.43
N LEU A 28 3.97 -2.83 1.85
CA LEU A 28 4.64 -1.54 1.71
C LEU A 28 4.77 -1.17 0.23
N ASN A 29 4.45 0.08 -0.12
CA ASN A 29 4.71 0.62 -1.45
C ASN A 29 6.16 1.10 -1.62
N LYS A 30 7.10 0.46 -0.92
CA LYS A 30 8.53 0.77 -1.04
C LYS A 30 9.13 0.15 -2.30
N PRO A 31 10.19 0.73 -2.87
CA PRO A 31 10.89 0.11 -3.99
C PRO A 31 11.53 -1.23 -3.60
N ALA A 32 11.65 -2.14 -4.56
CA ALA A 32 12.44 -3.35 -4.36
C ALA A 32 13.92 -2.99 -4.19
N THR A 33 14.65 -3.73 -3.35
CA THR A 33 16.03 -3.43 -2.90
C THR A 33 17.09 -3.27 -4.01
N LYS A 34 16.78 -3.64 -5.26
CA LYS A 34 17.69 -3.52 -6.41
C LYS A 34 17.19 -2.60 -7.52
N ASP A 35 15.94 -2.16 -7.47
CA ASP A 35 15.33 -1.33 -8.51
C ASP A 35 14.39 -0.32 -7.87
N THR A 36 14.91 0.89 -7.68
CA THR A 36 14.19 1.99 -7.03
C THR A 36 12.99 2.49 -7.83
N THR A 37 12.87 2.07 -9.10
CA THR A 37 11.77 2.43 -10.00
C THR A 37 10.59 1.48 -9.92
N LYS A 38 10.75 0.29 -9.34
CA LYS A 38 9.71 -0.76 -9.28
C LYS A 38 9.01 -0.80 -7.93
N ARG A 39 7.90 -0.07 -7.85
CA ARG A 39 6.90 -0.13 -6.76
C ARG A 39 5.65 -0.90 -7.22
N ARG A 40 4.81 -1.33 -6.26
CA ARG A 40 3.52 -1.97 -6.58
C ARG A 40 2.54 -0.95 -7.17
N PHE A 41 2.56 0.27 -6.63
CA PHE A 41 1.75 1.39 -7.05
C PHE A 41 2.67 2.56 -7.45
N PRO A 42 3.17 2.60 -8.70
CA PRO A 42 4.11 3.62 -9.14
C PRO A 42 3.57 5.05 -9.04
N ASN A 43 2.27 5.24 -9.25
CA ASN A 43 1.61 6.55 -9.23
C ASN A 43 1.27 7.04 -7.81
N VAL A 44 1.45 6.19 -6.80
CA VAL A 44 1.18 6.48 -5.38
C VAL A 44 2.50 6.76 -4.65
N PRO A 45 2.52 7.67 -3.65
CA PRO A 45 3.69 7.92 -2.80
C PRO A 45 4.32 6.65 -2.22
N SER A 46 5.65 6.65 -2.07
CA SER A 46 6.39 5.47 -1.60
C SER A 46 6.25 5.21 -0.10
N ASP A 47 5.73 6.18 0.65
CA ASP A 47 5.39 6.04 2.07
C ASP A 47 4.01 5.40 2.27
N ALA A 48 3.29 5.08 1.19
CA ALA A 48 2.05 4.34 1.29
C ALA A 48 2.28 2.90 1.78
N PHE A 49 1.41 2.44 2.67
CA PHE A 49 1.35 1.06 3.15
C PHE A 49 -0.11 0.65 3.28
N TYR A 50 -0.37 -0.66 3.22
CA TYR A 50 -1.74 -1.13 3.07
C TYR A 50 -1.96 -2.53 3.60
N ALA A 51 -3.19 -2.79 4.05
CA ALA A 51 -3.70 -4.12 4.30
C ALA A 51 -4.53 -4.54 3.08
N ALA A 52 -4.28 -5.74 2.57
CA ALA A 52 -4.99 -6.31 1.42
C ALA A 52 -5.59 -7.66 1.76
N GLY A 53 -6.81 -7.88 1.33
CA GLY A 53 -7.60 -9.08 1.51
C GLY A 53 -8.09 -9.65 0.20
N VAL A 54 -8.53 -10.91 0.25
CA VAL A 54 -9.09 -11.63 -0.90
C VAL A 54 -10.28 -10.85 -1.48
N GLN A 55 -10.41 -10.88 -2.81
CA GLN A 55 -11.42 -10.13 -3.59
C GLN A 55 -11.27 -8.60 -3.54
N GLY A 56 -10.06 -8.12 -3.25
CA GLY A 56 -9.69 -6.71 -3.30
C GLY A 56 -10.28 -5.90 -2.16
N GLN A 57 -10.25 -6.45 -0.96
CA GLN A 57 -10.57 -5.70 0.25
C GLN A 57 -9.31 -5.01 0.70
N ASP A 58 -9.22 -3.70 0.52
CA ASP A 58 -7.98 -2.96 0.69
C ASP A 58 -8.17 -1.76 1.62
N VAL A 59 -7.23 -1.56 2.53
CA VAL A 59 -7.09 -0.35 3.33
C VAL A 59 -5.73 0.25 3.04
N PHE A 60 -5.70 1.36 2.31
CA PHE A 60 -4.49 2.11 1.99
C PHE A 60 -4.31 3.28 2.94
N ILE A 61 -3.09 3.45 3.45
CA ILE A 61 -2.68 4.55 4.31
C ILE A 61 -1.56 5.30 3.59
N ILE A 62 -1.73 6.61 3.40
CA ILE A 62 -0.80 7.48 2.67
C ILE A 62 -0.48 8.69 3.55
N PRO A 63 0.55 8.59 4.43
CA PRO A 63 0.85 9.62 5.42
C PRO A 63 1.17 11.00 4.81
N SER A 64 1.98 11.03 3.74
CA SER A 64 2.37 12.25 3.03
C SER A 64 1.18 13.04 2.48
N GLU A 65 0.08 12.36 2.15
CA GLU A 65 -1.17 12.94 1.65
C GLU A 65 -2.23 13.08 2.76
N LYS A 66 -1.91 12.71 4.01
CA LYS A 66 -2.84 12.66 5.16
C LYS A 66 -4.14 11.92 4.82
N LEU A 67 -4.02 10.82 4.06
CA LEU A 67 -5.14 10.14 3.43
C LEU A 67 -5.21 8.68 3.85
N VAL A 68 -6.44 8.19 4.09
CA VAL A 68 -6.77 6.77 4.23
C VAL A 68 -7.88 6.44 3.25
N VAL A 69 -7.70 5.37 2.48
CA VAL A 69 -8.68 4.88 1.51
C VAL A 69 -9.08 3.46 1.88
N ALA A 70 -10.35 3.26 2.21
CA ALA A 70 -10.92 1.94 2.48
C ALA A 70 -11.79 1.51 1.29
N ARG A 71 -11.43 0.38 0.66
CA ARG A 71 -12.21 -0.26 -0.41
C ARG A 71 -12.65 -1.63 0.05
N LEU A 72 -13.95 -1.87 0.09
CA LEU A 72 -14.52 -3.20 0.29
C LEU A 72 -14.91 -3.77 -1.07
N GLY A 73 -14.12 -4.73 -1.54
CA GLY A 73 -14.28 -5.37 -2.84
C GLY A 73 -15.00 -6.71 -2.80
N ALA A 74 -15.63 -7.05 -3.92
CA ALA A 74 -16.09 -8.39 -4.27
C ALA A 74 -15.54 -8.76 -5.67
N THR A 75 -14.28 -8.43 -5.90
CA THR A 75 -13.61 -8.62 -7.20
C THR A 75 -13.49 -10.12 -7.52
N THR A 76 -14.06 -10.54 -8.66
CA THR A 76 -14.01 -11.93 -9.13
C THR A 76 -12.72 -12.26 -9.86
N ALA A 77 -12.44 -13.55 -10.08
CA ALA A 77 -11.19 -14.03 -10.67
C ALA A 77 -10.89 -13.49 -12.08
N SER A 78 -11.92 -13.01 -12.81
CA SER A 78 -11.78 -12.30 -14.09
C SER A 78 -11.06 -10.95 -13.99
N ASP A 79 -11.06 -10.34 -12.80
CA ASP A 79 -10.70 -8.93 -12.59
C ASP A 79 -9.61 -8.78 -11.50
N TYR A 80 -8.67 -9.73 -11.44
CA TYR A 80 -7.69 -9.84 -10.34
C TYR A 80 -6.88 -8.56 -10.08
N GLU A 81 -6.75 -7.68 -11.07
CA GLU A 81 -6.23 -6.31 -10.91
C GLU A 81 -7.35 -5.30 -11.17
N TRP A 82 -8.01 -4.84 -10.11
CA TRP A 82 -9.16 -3.93 -10.20
C TRP A 82 -8.79 -2.47 -10.54
N GLY A 83 -7.52 -2.17 -10.85
CA GLY A 83 -7.05 -0.81 -11.17
C GLY A 83 -6.74 0.05 -9.94
N ALA A 84 -6.12 -0.54 -8.92
CA ALA A 84 -5.84 0.15 -7.65
C ALA A 84 -4.90 1.36 -7.79
N ASP A 85 -3.87 1.28 -8.63
CA ASP A 85 -2.88 2.36 -8.78
C ASP A 85 -3.52 3.62 -9.37
N GLU A 86 -4.27 3.46 -10.47
CA GLU A 86 -4.98 4.54 -11.15
C GLU A 86 -6.09 5.13 -10.27
N PHE A 87 -6.82 4.26 -9.55
CA PHE A 87 -7.85 4.70 -8.61
C PHE A 87 -7.26 5.56 -7.49
N LEU A 88 -6.18 5.10 -6.85
CA LEU A 88 -5.53 5.85 -5.78
C LEU A 88 -4.96 7.18 -6.27
N GLN A 89 -4.36 7.20 -7.46
CA GLN A 89 -3.91 8.45 -8.09
C GLN A 89 -5.07 9.43 -8.29
N ALA A 90 -6.21 8.96 -8.79
CA ALA A 90 -7.39 9.80 -8.99
C ALA A 90 -7.93 10.37 -7.66
N VAL A 91 -7.98 9.54 -6.60
CA VAL A 91 -8.40 9.99 -5.26
C VAL A 91 -7.43 11.04 -4.71
N ILE A 92 -6.12 10.79 -4.75
CA ILE A 92 -5.09 11.74 -4.28
C ILE A 92 -5.22 13.09 -4.99
N ASN A 93 -5.44 13.08 -6.30
CA ASN A 93 -5.62 14.31 -7.09
C ASN A 93 -6.92 15.05 -6.75
N ALA A 94 -7.97 14.34 -6.34
CA ALA A 94 -9.25 14.92 -5.97
C ALA A 94 -9.30 15.49 -4.54
N THR A 95 -8.33 15.14 -3.69
CA THR A 95 -8.26 15.59 -2.29
C THR A 95 -7.26 16.73 -2.05
N LYS A 96 -6.60 17.21 -3.12
CA LYS A 96 -5.74 18.39 -3.10
C LYS A 96 -6.55 19.66 -3.35
#